data_AF-A0A9D7S769-F1
#
_entry.id   AF-A0A9D7S769-F1
#
_cell.length_a   1.000
_cell.length_b   1.000
_cell.length_c   1.000
_cell.angle_alpha   90.00
_cell.angle_beta   90.00
_cell.angle_gamma   90.00
#
_symmetry.space_group_name_H-M   'P 1'
#
loop_
_entity.id
_entity.type
_entity.pdbx_description
1 polymer ?
#
loop_
_entity_poly.entity_id
_entity_poly.type
_entity_poly.pdbx_seq_one_letter_code
_entity_poly.pdbx_strand_id
1 'polypeptide(L)'
;MQLNRHDKYFSFNPPIQLKWIWIGLLFLNLIVYDLTAQINLKTQDVVNLFEDHHHGIWINHFTGSNSEQDQIILSLGNDQKDYKGIIQNLSTRTITFIEGTYIPDTLKCIITDSTGTILGTLLGSFQDSFLTARILYNYKKQGSLIQLKQIPRIQSKLLDCPPQLNYFSSKMDSMKYRIFIQNNGDGIILGRLENWIDTITYILRGNCVNESCNRSVVNVYNLNNIKLGQIQLDVKNSNLHLSKLTGVCDSLNLKIAKNYPFACKTNTLNSSLLSAQYLNLDDKAYIKWINDYIIQYNQKLALEQTGMDSMHMQKSFLTMDVAWISDYWISGDILITESNNKTKKSSFNYSFRQNENLDIADLFEKEVDIKLLIDPLIHDQKTKLAASGTKGYKHFIMNDEFKHWTLWPQGICFSSEANTIWGTQHLLIPYKLLKNQIRKNGPLKRVL
;
A
#
# COMPACT_ATOMS: atom_id res chain seq x y z
N MET A 1 -1.22 -65.59 38.23
CA MET A 1 -0.02 -66.41 38.47
C MET A 1 1.11 -65.85 37.59
N GLN A 2 2.33 -65.86 38.12
CA GLN A 2 3.49 -65.06 37.70
C GLN A 2 4.08 -65.39 36.31
N LEU A 3 4.65 -64.34 35.69
CA LEU A 3 5.95 -64.22 34.98
C LEU A 3 6.55 -65.43 34.22
N ASN A 4 6.87 -65.23 32.94
CA ASN A 4 8.25 -65.08 32.39
C ASN A 4 8.22 -65.23 30.84
N ARG A 5 8.67 -64.24 30.05
CA ARG A 5 10.05 -63.88 29.65
C ARG A 5 10.66 -64.86 28.64
N HIS A 6 10.79 -64.42 27.38
CA HIS A 6 11.99 -64.66 26.58
C HIS A 6 12.22 -63.57 25.53
N ASP A 7 13.38 -62.93 25.65
CA ASP A 7 14.00 -61.99 24.74
C ASP A 7 14.35 -62.63 23.39
N LYS A 8 14.32 -61.84 22.32
CA LYS A 8 15.37 -61.87 21.28
C LYS A 8 15.46 -60.52 20.58
N TYR A 9 16.61 -59.88 20.80
CA TYR A 9 17.12 -58.67 20.19
C TYR A 9 17.39 -58.88 18.68
N PHE A 10 17.04 -57.90 17.85
CA PHE A 10 17.77 -57.58 16.63
C PHE A 10 17.85 -56.06 16.47
N SER A 11 19.01 -55.51 16.81
CA SER A 11 19.43 -54.14 16.54
C SER A 11 19.93 -54.03 15.10
N PHE A 12 19.29 -53.19 14.27
CA PHE A 12 19.77 -52.88 12.93
C PHE A 12 20.45 -51.51 12.95
N ASN A 13 21.79 -51.51 12.88
CA ASN A 13 22.60 -50.31 12.65
C ASN A 13 22.69 -50.07 11.13
N PRO A 14 22.17 -48.96 10.58
CA PRO A 14 22.34 -48.67 9.17
C PRO A 14 23.75 -48.12 8.87
N PRO A 15 24.32 -48.44 7.69
CA PRO A 15 25.71 -48.14 7.36
C PRO A 15 25.97 -46.67 7.05
N ILE A 16 27.16 -46.22 7.46
CA ILE A 16 27.69 -44.85 7.50
C ILE A 16 27.92 -44.21 6.10
N GLN A 17 27.46 -44.83 5.00
CA GLN A 17 27.63 -44.31 3.64
C GLN A 17 26.46 -43.49 3.07
N LEU A 18 25.39 -43.24 3.85
CA LEU A 18 24.29 -42.36 3.42
C LEU A 18 24.45 -40.87 3.80
N LYS A 19 25.45 -40.50 4.62
CA LYS A 19 25.61 -39.09 5.07
C LYS A 19 26.14 -38.14 3.99
N TRP A 20 26.83 -38.64 2.96
CA TRP A 20 27.37 -37.80 1.87
C TRP A 20 26.38 -37.58 0.73
N ILE A 21 25.40 -38.47 0.55
CA ILE A 21 24.35 -38.36 -0.49
C ILE A 21 23.35 -37.24 -0.13
N TRP A 22 23.11 -37.00 1.15
CA TRP A 22 22.26 -35.89 1.62
C TRP A 22 22.91 -34.51 1.48
N ILE A 23 24.25 -34.43 1.50
CA ILE A 23 24.97 -33.16 1.31
C ILE A 23 25.03 -32.78 -0.18
N GLY A 24 25.06 -33.76 -1.10
CA GLY A 24 24.96 -33.53 -2.54
C GLY A 24 23.56 -33.08 -3.03
N LEU A 25 22.49 -33.61 -2.42
CA LEU A 25 21.10 -33.22 -2.73
C LEU A 25 20.72 -31.83 -2.19
N LEU A 26 21.44 -31.33 -1.19
CA LEU A 26 21.33 -29.96 -0.68
C LEU A 26 22.04 -28.94 -1.57
N PHE A 27 23.02 -29.35 -2.38
CA PHE A 27 23.72 -28.47 -3.33
C PHE A 27 23.06 -28.41 -4.71
N LEU A 28 22.25 -29.40 -5.10
CA LEU A 28 21.53 -29.40 -6.38
C LEU A 28 20.16 -28.68 -6.36
N ASN A 29 19.68 -28.25 -5.18
CA ASN A 29 18.50 -27.39 -5.05
C ASN A 29 18.85 -25.87 -5.03
N LEU A 30 20.13 -25.52 -5.25
CA LEU A 30 20.59 -24.12 -5.31
C LEU A 30 20.60 -23.53 -6.73
N ILE A 31 20.09 -24.23 -7.75
CA ILE A 31 20.04 -23.71 -9.13
C ILE A 31 18.71 -24.08 -9.79
N VAL A 32 17.61 -23.48 -9.33
CA VAL A 32 16.56 -22.93 -10.22
C VAL A 32 16.07 -21.65 -9.55
N TYR A 33 16.88 -20.60 -9.69
CA TYR A 33 16.37 -19.24 -9.63
C TYR A 33 15.55 -19.04 -10.91
N ASP A 34 14.22 -19.14 -10.81
CA ASP A 34 13.36 -18.49 -11.80
C ASP A 34 12.93 -17.13 -11.28
N LEU A 35 13.49 -16.10 -11.91
CA LEU A 35 13.06 -14.72 -11.89
C LEU A 35 11.58 -14.62 -12.24
N THR A 36 10.69 -14.53 -11.26
CA THR A 36 9.31 -14.12 -11.51
C THR A 36 9.24 -12.60 -11.52
N ALA A 37 9.28 -12.01 -12.72
CA ALA A 37 8.90 -10.63 -12.95
C ALA A 37 7.47 -10.38 -12.45
N GLN A 38 7.27 -9.32 -11.66
CA GLN A 38 5.93 -8.91 -11.20
C GLN A 38 5.15 -8.33 -12.39
N ILE A 39 4.00 -8.91 -12.67
CA ILE A 39 3.10 -8.51 -13.77
C ILE A 39 2.38 -7.21 -13.34
N ASN A 40 2.81 -6.05 -13.85
CA ASN A 40 2.14 -4.77 -13.64
C ASN A 40 0.86 -4.71 -14.52
N LEU A 41 -0.31 -4.77 -13.88
CA LEU A 41 -1.60 -4.70 -14.58
C LEU A 41 -2.04 -3.24 -14.75
N LYS A 42 -2.20 -2.82 -16.00
CA LYS A 42 -2.38 -1.42 -16.42
C LYS A 42 -3.85 -0.97 -16.38
N THR A 43 -4.57 -1.32 -15.32
CA THR A 43 -6.03 -1.13 -15.23
C THR A 43 -6.45 0.34 -15.37
N GLN A 44 -5.88 1.23 -14.57
CA GLN A 44 -6.23 2.66 -14.63
C GLN A 44 -5.78 3.31 -15.93
N ASP A 45 -4.60 2.93 -16.43
CA ASP A 45 -4.07 3.45 -17.69
C ASP A 45 -4.98 3.08 -18.88
N VAL A 46 -5.62 1.91 -18.84
CA VAL A 46 -6.61 1.49 -19.84
C VAL A 46 -7.93 2.25 -19.70
N VAL A 47 -8.41 2.53 -18.48
CA VAL A 47 -9.62 3.36 -18.27
C VAL A 47 -9.44 4.74 -18.92
N ASN A 48 -8.27 5.34 -18.73
CA ASN A 48 -7.96 6.69 -19.22
C ASN A 48 -7.89 6.78 -20.76
N LEU A 49 -7.92 5.65 -21.48
CA LEU A 49 -7.95 5.66 -22.95
C LEU A 49 -9.36 5.98 -23.49
N PHE A 50 -10.41 5.83 -22.69
CA PHE A 50 -11.80 6.08 -23.10
C PHE A 50 -12.18 7.55 -22.90
N GLU A 51 -12.90 8.13 -23.86
CA GLU A 51 -13.31 9.54 -23.81
C GLU A 51 -14.41 9.77 -22.74
N ASP A 52 -15.30 8.81 -22.59
CA ASP A 52 -16.40 8.86 -21.62
C ASP A 52 -16.18 7.84 -20.48
N HIS A 53 -15.90 8.38 -19.30
CA HIS A 53 -15.61 7.61 -18.09
C HIS A 53 -16.88 7.18 -17.34
N HIS A 54 -18.07 7.56 -17.83
CA HIS A 54 -19.35 7.30 -17.19
C HIS A 54 -20.05 6.02 -17.67
N HIS A 55 -19.52 5.36 -18.71
CA HIS A 55 -20.02 4.08 -19.19
C HIS A 55 -19.23 2.91 -18.57
N GLY A 56 -19.90 1.77 -18.35
CA GLY A 56 -19.31 0.60 -17.69
C GLY A 56 -18.19 -0.02 -18.52
N ILE A 57 -16.94 0.41 -18.27
CA ILE A 57 -15.75 -0.15 -18.92
C ILE A 57 -15.38 -1.50 -18.26
N TRP A 58 -15.41 -2.57 -19.06
CA TRP A 58 -15.05 -3.92 -18.64
C TRP A 58 -13.59 -4.22 -18.97
N ILE A 59 -12.75 -4.34 -17.94
CA ILE A 59 -11.32 -4.64 -18.09
C ILE A 59 -11.01 -6.10 -17.80
N ASN A 60 -10.35 -6.75 -18.75
CA ASN A 60 -9.78 -8.09 -18.65
C ASN A 60 -8.26 -8.01 -18.80
N HIS A 61 -7.58 -8.90 -18.08
CA HIS A 61 -6.13 -9.05 -18.18
C HIS A 61 -5.79 -10.42 -18.72
N PHE A 62 -4.82 -10.46 -19.61
CA PHE A 62 -4.32 -11.67 -20.22
C PHE A 62 -2.79 -11.71 -20.09
N THR A 63 -2.24 -12.89 -19.86
CA THR A 63 -0.80 -13.13 -19.82
C THR A 63 -0.45 -14.34 -20.66
N GLY A 64 0.72 -14.33 -21.28
CA GLY A 64 1.22 -15.43 -22.08
C GLY A 64 2.52 -15.05 -22.77
N SER A 65 2.82 -15.69 -23.89
CA SER A 65 4.04 -15.43 -24.65
C SER A 65 3.82 -15.36 -26.15
N ASN A 66 4.74 -14.73 -26.87
CA ASN A 66 4.79 -14.78 -28.33
C ASN A 66 5.57 -16.01 -28.84
N SER A 67 5.62 -16.17 -30.17
CA SER A 67 6.41 -17.20 -30.85
C SER A 67 7.92 -17.12 -30.59
N GLU A 68 8.42 -15.97 -30.14
CA GLU A 68 9.82 -15.71 -29.77
C GLU A 68 10.07 -15.94 -28.26
N GLN A 69 9.07 -16.46 -27.53
CA GLN A 69 9.06 -16.69 -26.08
C GLN A 69 9.10 -15.43 -25.20
N ASP A 70 8.86 -14.25 -25.77
CA ASP A 70 8.70 -13.03 -24.97
C ASP A 70 7.43 -13.09 -24.14
N GLN A 71 7.54 -12.70 -22.87
CA GLN A 71 6.38 -12.59 -22.00
C GLN A 71 5.56 -11.34 -22.32
N ILE A 72 4.26 -11.52 -22.48
CA ILE A 72 3.31 -10.48 -22.85
C ILE A 72 2.22 -10.36 -21.79
N ILE A 73 1.92 -9.11 -21.44
CA ILE A 73 0.73 -8.74 -20.68
C ILE A 73 -0.15 -7.90 -21.58
N LEU A 74 -1.41 -8.29 -21.73
CA LEU A 74 -2.45 -7.49 -22.35
C LEU A 74 -3.45 -7.06 -21.28
N SER A 75 -3.61 -5.74 -21.10
CA SER A 75 -4.74 -5.17 -20.38
C SER A 75 -5.72 -4.61 -21.40
N LEU A 76 -6.92 -5.16 -21.48
CA LEU A 76 -7.92 -4.84 -22.50
C LEU A 76 -9.23 -4.40 -21.83
N GLY A 77 -9.66 -3.18 -22.13
CA GLY A 77 -10.94 -2.61 -21.75
C GLY A 77 -11.92 -2.63 -22.93
N ASN A 78 -13.21 -2.72 -22.62
CA ASN A 78 -14.29 -2.43 -23.57
C ASN A 78 -15.44 -1.69 -22.90
N ASP A 79 -16.10 -0.81 -23.64
CA ASP A 79 -17.31 -0.08 -23.22
C ASP A 79 -18.56 -0.52 -24.01
N GLN A 80 -18.51 -1.73 -24.59
CA GLN A 80 -19.49 -2.29 -25.54
C GLN A 80 -19.54 -1.63 -26.92
N LYS A 81 -18.73 -0.60 -27.18
CA LYS A 81 -18.61 0.05 -28.49
C LYS A 81 -17.19 -0.06 -29.04
N ASP A 82 -16.21 0.22 -28.20
CA ASP A 82 -14.81 0.30 -28.54
C ASP A 82 -13.99 -0.63 -27.62
N TYR A 83 -12.93 -1.22 -28.17
CA TYR A 83 -11.84 -1.85 -27.44
C TYR A 83 -10.70 -0.84 -27.29
N LYS A 84 -10.17 -0.69 -26.07
CA LYS A 84 -8.91 0.02 -25.83
C LYS A 84 -8.03 -0.76 -24.89
N GLY A 85 -6.73 -0.75 -25.10
CA GLY A 85 -5.84 -1.60 -24.31
C GLY A 85 -4.37 -1.26 -24.40
N ILE A 86 -3.59 -1.94 -23.56
CA ILE A 86 -2.15 -1.78 -23.45
C ILE A 86 -1.51 -3.16 -23.54
N ILE A 87 -0.59 -3.31 -24.49
CA ILE A 87 0.30 -4.46 -24.62
C ILE A 87 1.64 -4.09 -24.00
N GLN A 88 2.10 -4.89 -23.07
CA GLN A 88 3.43 -4.80 -22.47
C GLN A 88 4.21 -6.04 -22.88
N ASN A 89 5.32 -5.85 -23.60
CA ASN A 89 6.32 -6.90 -23.79
C ASN A 89 7.34 -6.76 -22.66
N LEU A 90 7.40 -7.75 -21.77
CA LEU A 90 8.27 -7.71 -20.59
C LEU A 90 9.74 -7.92 -20.96
N SER A 91 10.03 -8.67 -22.04
CA SER A 91 11.39 -8.90 -22.53
C SER A 91 12.00 -7.62 -23.08
N THR A 92 11.26 -6.89 -23.92
CA THR A 92 11.75 -5.69 -24.61
C THR A 92 11.42 -4.39 -23.87
N ARG A 93 10.59 -4.45 -22.82
CA ARG A 93 10.03 -3.31 -22.07
C ARG A 93 9.26 -2.31 -22.95
N THR A 94 8.77 -2.75 -24.12
CA THR A 94 7.98 -1.91 -25.00
C THR A 94 6.52 -1.90 -24.57
N ILE A 95 5.94 -0.71 -24.56
CA ILE A 95 4.51 -0.48 -24.32
C ILE A 95 3.89 0.01 -25.62
N THR A 96 2.84 -0.65 -26.07
CA THR A 96 2.05 -0.23 -27.23
C THR A 96 0.58 -0.19 -26.85
N PHE A 97 -0.12 0.77 -27.42
CA PHE A 97 -1.55 0.98 -27.20
C PHE A 97 -2.32 0.30 -28.32
N ILE A 98 -3.52 -0.18 -28.01
CA ILE A 98 -4.41 -0.76 -29.00
C ILE A 98 -5.79 -0.12 -28.92
N GLU A 99 -6.40 0.05 -30.08
CA GLU A 99 -7.76 0.59 -30.22
C GLU A 99 -8.49 -0.13 -31.36
N GLY A 100 -9.77 -0.40 -31.19
CA GLY A 100 -10.59 -1.04 -32.23
C GLY A 100 -12.07 -1.04 -31.87
N THR A 101 -12.91 -1.58 -32.74
CA THR A 101 -14.35 -1.71 -32.48
C THR A 101 -14.63 -2.96 -31.65
N TYR A 102 -15.53 -2.86 -30.68
CA TYR A 102 -15.95 -3.99 -29.85
C TYR A 102 -16.74 -5.03 -30.66
N ILE A 103 -16.21 -6.25 -30.71
CA ILE A 103 -16.89 -7.45 -31.19
C ILE A 103 -16.62 -8.56 -30.17
N PRO A 104 -17.63 -9.21 -29.57
CA PRO A 104 -17.44 -10.11 -28.42
C PRO A 104 -16.44 -11.26 -28.65
N ASP A 105 -16.51 -11.91 -29.82
CA ASP A 105 -15.73 -13.14 -30.07
C ASP A 105 -14.42 -12.90 -30.84
N THR A 106 -14.21 -11.66 -31.32
CA THR A 106 -13.07 -11.33 -32.17
C THR A 106 -12.43 -10.01 -31.76
N LEU A 107 -11.11 -9.97 -31.81
CA LEU A 107 -10.32 -8.79 -31.52
C LEU A 107 -9.71 -8.28 -32.83
N LYS A 108 -10.06 -7.05 -33.22
CA LYS A 108 -9.44 -6.35 -34.35
C LYS A 108 -9.10 -4.94 -33.93
N CYS A 109 -7.82 -4.72 -33.62
CA CYS A 109 -7.33 -3.43 -33.16
C CYS A 109 -6.17 -2.94 -34.02
N ILE A 110 -6.05 -1.62 -34.14
CA ILE A 110 -4.80 -0.97 -34.55
C ILE A 110 -3.87 -0.92 -33.35
N ILE A 111 -2.56 -0.97 -33.61
CA ILE A 111 -1.51 -0.86 -32.60
C ILE A 111 -0.81 0.47 -32.83
N THR A 112 -0.68 1.28 -31.78
CA THR A 112 0.03 2.56 -31.80
C THR A 112 1.15 2.60 -30.75
N ASP A 113 2.17 3.42 -31.00
CA ASP A 113 3.15 3.78 -29.99
C ASP A 113 2.64 4.93 -29.09
N SER A 114 3.47 5.40 -28.16
CA SER A 114 3.14 6.53 -27.27
C SER A 114 2.95 7.88 -27.99
N THR A 115 3.33 7.97 -29.26
CA THR A 115 3.15 9.18 -30.09
C THR A 115 1.89 9.13 -30.93
N GLY A 116 1.15 8.01 -30.90
CA GLY A 116 -0.02 7.77 -31.74
C GLY A 116 0.34 7.24 -33.14
N THR A 117 1.62 6.93 -33.41
CA THR A 117 2.03 6.39 -34.71
C THR A 117 1.55 4.94 -34.84
N ILE A 118 0.85 4.63 -35.93
CA ILE A 118 0.34 3.29 -36.21
C ILE A 118 1.50 2.35 -36.54
N LEU A 119 1.73 1.38 -35.66
CA LEU A 119 2.77 0.36 -35.78
C LEU A 119 2.27 -0.89 -36.51
N GLY A 120 0.97 -1.16 -36.48
CA GLY A 120 0.43 -2.39 -37.05
C GLY A 120 -1.01 -2.69 -36.62
N THR A 121 -1.38 -3.97 -36.71
CA THR A 121 -2.70 -4.47 -36.31
C THR A 121 -2.61 -5.72 -35.45
N LEU A 122 -3.56 -5.87 -34.52
CA LEU A 122 -3.77 -7.06 -33.70
C LEU A 122 -5.06 -7.74 -34.14
N LEU A 123 -4.98 -8.99 -34.57
CA LEU A 123 -6.12 -9.81 -34.99
C LEU A 123 -6.21 -11.06 -34.11
N GLY A 124 -7.31 -11.27 -33.40
CA GLY A 124 -7.46 -12.42 -32.51
C GLY A 124 -8.88 -12.89 -32.34
N SER A 125 -9.01 -14.02 -31.64
CA SER A 125 -10.28 -14.66 -31.30
C SER A 125 -10.25 -15.12 -29.85
N PHE A 126 -11.37 -14.92 -29.14
CA PHE A 126 -11.55 -15.42 -27.79
C PHE A 126 -12.10 -16.85 -27.84
N GLN A 127 -11.50 -17.75 -27.07
CA GLN A 127 -11.98 -19.11 -26.83
C GLN A 127 -11.88 -19.39 -25.33
N ASP A 128 -13.01 -19.47 -24.65
CA ASP A 128 -13.10 -19.58 -23.19
C ASP A 128 -12.27 -18.50 -22.47
N SER A 129 -11.27 -18.90 -21.70
CA SER A 129 -10.33 -18.02 -20.99
C SER A 129 -9.05 -17.76 -21.79
N PHE A 130 -9.02 -18.01 -23.09
CA PHE A 130 -7.83 -17.81 -23.93
C PHE A 130 -8.10 -16.82 -25.06
N LEU A 131 -7.11 -15.98 -25.32
CA LEU A 131 -7.01 -15.13 -26.50
C LEU A 131 -5.87 -15.65 -27.37
N THR A 132 -6.21 -16.16 -28.55
CA THR A 132 -5.22 -16.44 -29.59
C THR A 132 -5.23 -15.30 -30.59
N ALA A 133 -4.11 -14.63 -30.77
CA ALA A 133 -4.02 -13.47 -31.65
C ALA A 133 -2.72 -13.45 -32.46
N ARG A 134 -2.73 -12.65 -33.53
CA ARG A 134 -1.59 -12.39 -34.40
C ARG A 134 -1.35 -10.89 -34.45
N ILE A 135 -0.12 -10.50 -34.16
CA ILE A 135 0.37 -9.13 -34.30
C ILE A 135 0.99 -8.97 -35.69
N LEU A 136 0.49 -8.05 -36.48
CA LEU A 136 0.98 -7.70 -37.82
C LEU A 136 1.59 -6.31 -37.77
N TYR A 137 2.89 -6.22 -37.51
CA TYR A 137 3.62 -4.95 -37.56
C TYR A 137 3.89 -4.53 -39.00
N ASN A 138 3.70 -3.25 -39.31
CA ASN A 138 3.91 -2.68 -40.65
C ASN A 138 5.35 -2.83 -41.15
N TYR A 139 6.32 -2.90 -40.23
CA TYR A 139 7.75 -3.05 -40.53
C TYR A 139 8.23 -4.51 -40.59
N LYS A 140 7.39 -5.51 -40.24
CA LYS A 140 7.76 -6.93 -40.31
C LYS A 140 7.08 -7.60 -41.51
N LYS A 141 7.81 -8.49 -42.19
CA LYS A 141 7.28 -9.30 -43.31
C LYS A 141 6.31 -10.41 -42.87
N GLN A 142 6.32 -10.79 -41.59
CA GLN A 142 5.46 -11.84 -41.03
C GLN A 142 4.93 -11.41 -39.66
N GLY A 143 3.70 -11.85 -39.33
CA GLY A 143 3.07 -11.58 -38.05
C GLY A 143 3.50 -12.54 -36.95
N SER A 144 3.56 -12.05 -35.71
CA SER A 144 3.89 -12.83 -34.52
C SER A 144 2.61 -13.40 -33.91
N LEU A 145 2.57 -14.71 -33.66
CA LEU A 145 1.48 -15.35 -32.93
C LEU A 145 1.65 -15.11 -31.42
N ILE A 146 0.56 -14.80 -30.74
CA ILE A 146 0.48 -14.70 -29.28
C ILE A 146 -0.67 -15.56 -28.78
N GLN A 147 -0.42 -16.30 -27.69
CA GLN A 147 -1.44 -17.05 -26.97
C GLN A 147 -1.46 -16.57 -25.54
N LEU A 148 -2.58 -15.96 -25.14
CA LEU A 148 -2.71 -15.33 -23.84
C LEU A 148 -3.85 -15.98 -23.06
N LYS A 149 -3.60 -16.32 -21.79
CA LYS A 149 -4.62 -16.83 -20.88
C LYS A 149 -5.14 -15.67 -20.03
N GLN A 150 -6.47 -15.54 -19.96
CA GLN A 150 -7.15 -14.63 -19.08
C GLN A 150 -6.80 -15.00 -17.63
N ILE A 151 -6.33 -14.02 -16.89
CA ILE A 151 -6.08 -14.16 -15.47
C ILE A 151 -7.26 -13.55 -14.71
N PRO A 152 -7.83 -14.26 -13.72
CA PRO A 152 -8.79 -13.65 -12.81
C PRO A 152 -8.15 -12.40 -12.22
N ARG A 153 -8.94 -11.33 -12.01
CA ARG A 153 -8.48 -10.10 -11.31
C ARG A 153 -7.85 -10.37 -9.92
N ILE A 154 -7.88 -11.62 -9.43
CA ILE A 154 -7.57 -12.05 -8.07
C ILE A 154 -6.53 -13.21 -8.01
N GLN A 155 -6.03 -13.76 -9.12
CA GLN A 155 -5.01 -14.84 -9.06
C GLN A 155 -3.59 -14.33 -9.35
N SER A 156 -3.06 -13.56 -8.42
CA SER A 156 -1.63 -13.62 -8.08
C SER A 156 -1.55 -14.23 -6.68
N LYS A 157 -0.66 -15.20 -6.46
CA LYS A 157 -0.49 -15.87 -5.16
C LYS A 157 -0.29 -14.82 -4.06
N LEU A 158 -1.21 -14.81 -3.09
CA LEU A 158 -1.41 -13.74 -2.11
C LEU A 158 -0.93 -14.22 -0.73
N LEU A 159 0.39 -14.33 -0.56
CA LEU A 159 1.01 -14.64 0.74
C LEU A 159 2.17 -13.71 1.11
N ASP A 160 2.86 -13.11 0.14
CA ASP A 160 3.95 -12.19 0.41
C ASP A 160 3.51 -10.74 0.24
N CYS A 161 3.94 -9.88 1.17
CA CYS A 161 3.79 -8.44 0.97
C CYS A 161 4.60 -7.99 -0.25
N PRO A 162 4.14 -6.92 -0.94
CA PRO A 162 4.98 -6.24 -1.92
C PRO A 162 6.35 -5.95 -1.30
N PRO A 163 7.46 -6.32 -1.95
CA PRO A 163 8.79 -6.29 -1.34
C PRO A 163 9.24 -4.88 -0.93
N GLN A 164 8.65 -3.85 -1.55
CA GLN A 164 8.87 -2.43 -1.26
C GLN A 164 8.10 -1.90 -0.04
N LEU A 165 7.12 -2.65 0.50
CA LEU A 165 6.25 -2.19 1.57
C LEU A 165 6.98 -2.14 2.92
N ASN A 166 7.38 -0.94 3.32
CA ASN A 166 8.16 -0.71 4.54
C ASN A 166 7.83 0.63 5.19
N TYR A 167 8.13 0.73 6.48
CA TYR A 167 8.16 1.97 7.22
C TYR A 167 9.55 2.16 7.80
N PHE A 168 10.19 3.29 7.55
CA PHE A 168 11.45 3.61 8.19
C PHE A 168 11.44 5.01 8.79
N SER A 169 12.25 5.14 9.85
CA SER A 169 12.47 6.41 10.54
C SER A 169 13.96 6.68 10.69
N SER A 170 14.32 7.96 10.61
CA SER A 170 15.69 8.40 10.80
C SER A 170 15.73 9.70 11.59
N LYS A 171 16.74 9.82 12.46
CA LYS A 171 17.03 11.02 13.24
C LYS A 171 18.38 11.57 12.80
N MET A 172 18.51 12.88 12.73
CA MET A 172 19.80 13.55 12.53
C MET A 172 20.57 13.64 13.84
N ASP A 173 21.87 13.32 13.81
CA ASP A 173 22.78 13.46 14.96
C ASP A 173 22.91 14.91 15.45
N SER A 174 22.74 15.90 14.56
CA SER A 174 22.65 17.33 14.91
C SER A 174 21.27 17.77 15.46
N MET A 175 20.37 16.83 15.73
CA MET A 175 19.07 16.97 16.39
C MET A 175 18.01 17.89 15.73
N LYS A 176 18.25 18.46 14.55
CA LYS A 176 17.27 19.37 13.92
C LYS A 176 16.09 18.66 13.27
N TYR A 177 16.30 17.54 12.56
CA TYR A 177 15.23 16.90 11.80
C TYR A 177 15.00 15.43 12.14
N ARG A 178 13.74 15.02 11.97
CA ARG A 178 13.31 13.62 11.91
C ARG A 178 12.56 13.40 10.61
N ILE A 179 12.74 12.23 10.03
CA ILE A 179 12.01 11.83 8.84
C ILE A 179 11.35 10.47 9.07
N PHE A 180 10.13 10.37 8.59
CA PHE A 180 9.34 9.15 8.57
C PHE A 180 8.92 8.92 7.12
N ILE A 181 9.18 7.74 6.59
CA ILE A 181 8.79 7.35 5.24
C ILE A 181 8.09 6.00 5.31
N GLN A 182 6.97 5.91 4.62
CA GLN A 182 6.27 4.67 4.31
C GLN A 182 6.23 4.51 2.79
N ASN A 183 6.74 3.38 2.34
CA ASN A 183 6.60 2.94 0.95
C ASN A 183 5.38 2.03 0.89
N ASN A 184 4.42 2.34 0.03
CA ASN A 184 3.24 1.52 -0.19
C ASN A 184 3.47 0.49 -1.32
N GLY A 185 2.65 -0.56 -1.35
CA GLY A 185 2.78 -1.66 -2.30
C GLY A 185 2.60 -1.26 -3.77
N ASP A 186 1.91 -0.16 -4.03
CA ASP A 186 1.68 0.44 -5.34
C ASP A 186 2.81 1.39 -5.78
N GLY A 187 3.85 1.55 -4.96
CA GLY A 187 4.96 2.45 -5.22
C GLY A 187 4.69 3.90 -4.80
N ILE A 188 3.57 4.19 -4.13
CA ILE A 188 3.32 5.49 -3.51
C ILE A 188 4.21 5.65 -2.29
N ILE A 189 4.79 6.85 -2.14
CA ILE A 189 5.55 7.26 -0.96
C ILE A 189 4.74 8.24 -0.15
N LEU A 190 4.51 7.91 1.11
CA LEU A 190 3.97 8.81 2.12
C LEU A 190 5.04 9.06 3.17
N GLY A 191 5.11 10.28 3.68
CA GLY A 191 6.07 10.56 4.72
C GLY A 191 5.92 11.92 5.35
N ARG A 192 6.79 12.18 6.32
CA ARG A 192 6.89 13.46 7.00
C ARG A 192 8.33 13.81 7.27
N LEU A 193 8.64 15.09 7.10
CA LEU A 193 9.90 15.70 7.51
C LEU A 193 9.57 16.71 8.61
N GLU A 194 10.10 16.47 9.81
CA GLU A 194 9.79 17.24 11.01
C GLU A 194 11.05 17.95 11.49
N ASN A 195 10.99 19.28 11.66
CA ASN A 195 11.99 20.01 12.42
C ASN A 195 11.58 20.00 13.90
N TRP A 196 12.39 19.33 14.72
CA TRP A 196 12.08 19.12 16.14
C TRP A 196 12.13 20.40 16.96
N ILE A 197 12.95 21.37 16.56
CA ILE A 197 13.14 22.63 17.31
C ILE A 197 11.97 23.58 17.04
N ASP A 198 11.62 23.77 15.78
CA ASP A 198 10.67 24.81 15.37
C ASP A 198 9.21 24.32 15.33
N THR A 199 8.95 23.06 15.68
CA THR A 199 7.64 22.41 15.56
C THR A 199 7.05 22.49 14.14
N ILE A 200 7.92 22.60 13.15
CA ILE A 200 7.52 22.63 11.74
C ILE A 200 7.44 21.19 11.26
N THR A 201 6.33 20.85 10.61
CA THR A 201 6.12 19.56 9.96
C THR A 201 5.81 19.79 8.48
N TYR A 202 6.51 19.04 7.64
CA TYR A 202 6.26 18.95 6.21
C TYR A 202 5.72 17.57 5.88
N ILE A 203 4.74 17.51 4.98
CA ILE A 203 4.17 16.28 4.45
C ILE A 203 4.89 15.94 3.14
N LEU A 204 5.30 14.69 2.99
CA LEU A 204 5.94 14.16 1.80
C LEU A 204 4.97 13.23 1.07
N ARG A 205 4.73 13.46 -0.22
CA ARG A 205 3.91 12.58 -1.07
C ARG A 205 4.56 12.42 -2.43
N GLY A 206 4.73 11.20 -2.90
CA GLY A 206 5.39 10.94 -4.17
C GLY A 206 5.34 9.51 -4.63
N ASN A 207 6.27 9.13 -5.50
CA ASN A 207 6.33 7.81 -6.09
C ASN A 207 7.77 7.29 -6.16
N CYS A 208 7.92 5.97 -6.10
CA CYS A 208 9.17 5.28 -6.43
C CYS A 208 9.53 5.56 -7.91
N VAL A 209 10.80 5.78 -8.19
CA VAL A 209 11.34 5.92 -9.56
C VAL A 209 11.69 4.55 -10.15
N ASN A 210 11.96 3.57 -9.30
CA ASN A 210 12.35 2.22 -9.70
C ASN A 210 11.69 1.15 -8.81
N GLU A 211 11.73 -0.09 -9.29
CA GLU A 211 11.05 -1.25 -8.68
C GLU A 211 11.49 -1.52 -7.23
N SER A 212 12.79 -1.35 -6.93
CA SER A 212 13.31 -1.52 -5.57
C SER A 212 12.91 -0.41 -4.58
N CYS A 213 12.26 0.65 -5.08
CA CYS A 213 11.95 1.88 -4.36
C CYS A 213 13.13 2.50 -3.59
N ASN A 214 14.36 2.21 -4.02
CA ASN A 214 15.56 2.79 -3.45
C ASN A 214 15.79 4.23 -3.96
N ARG A 215 15.04 4.66 -4.97
CA ARG A 215 14.99 6.03 -5.45
C ARG A 215 13.53 6.45 -5.57
N SER A 216 13.18 7.60 -5.01
CA SER A 216 11.85 8.17 -5.12
C SER A 216 11.88 9.68 -5.29
N VAL A 217 10.79 10.21 -5.83
CA VAL A 217 10.58 11.65 -5.99
C VAL A 217 9.32 12.03 -5.23
N VAL A 218 9.47 12.91 -4.24
CA VAL A 218 8.37 13.33 -3.37
C VAL A 218 8.16 14.84 -3.44
N ASN A 219 6.91 15.23 -3.58
CA ASN A 219 6.47 16.60 -3.38
C ASN A 219 6.42 16.89 -1.88
N VAL A 220 6.88 18.08 -1.50
CA VAL A 220 6.88 18.56 -0.12
C VAL A 220 5.76 19.56 0.06
N TYR A 221 4.93 19.36 1.07
CA TYR A 221 3.81 20.24 1.43
C TYR A 221 3.98 20.73 2.87
N ASN A 222 3.47 21.91 3.18
CA ASN A 222 3.22 22.28 4.58
C ASN A 222 1.91 21.62 5.09
N LEU A 223 1.59 21.80 6.37
CA LEU A 223 0.35 21.28 6.97
C LEU A 223 -0.93 21.85 6.34
N ASN A 224 -0.84 23.01 5.67
CA ASN A 224 -1.95 23.62 4.94
C ASN A 224 -2.09 23.07 3.50
N ASN A 225 -1.42 21.95 3.19
CA ASN A 225 -1.39 21.31 1.87
C ASN A 225 -0.87 22.23 0.73
N ILE A 226 -0.11 23.27 1.05
CA ILE A 226 0.56 24.11 0.05
C ILE A 226 1.85 23.41 -0.37
N LYS A 227 1.98 23.13 -1.67
CA LYS A 227 3.20 22.54 -2.24
C LYS A 227 4.33 23.56 -2.16
N LEU A 228 5.40 23.19 -1.45
CA LEU A 228 6.61 24.00 -1.29
C LEU A 228 7.68 23.66 -2.35
N GLY A 229 7.63 22.44 -2.89
CA GLY A 229 8.58 21.98 -3.89
C GLY A 229 8.59 20.47 -4.03
N GLN A 230 9.71 19.95 -4.51
CA GLN A 230 9.94 18.54 -4.76
C GLN A 230 11.37 18.18 -4.35
N ILE A 231 11.56 17.02 -3.75
CA ILE A 231 12.86 16.46 -3.40
C ILE A 231 12.97 15.02 -3.90
N GLN A 232 14.19 14.61 -4.16
CA GLN A 232 14.56 13.22 -4.43
C GLN A 232 15.01 12.57 -3.12
N LEU A 233 14.55 11.35 -2.88
CA LEU A 233 15.02 10.49 -1.80
C LEU A 233 15.78 9.31 -2.41
N ASP A 234 16.99 9.05 -1.95
CA ASP A 234 17.79 7.89 -2.35
C ASP A 234 18.17 7.06 -1.12
N VAL A 235 17.72 5.81 -1.07
CA VAL A 235 18.08 4.84 -0.04
C VAL A 235 19.24 3.97 -0.56
N LYS A 236 20.42 4.09 0.06
CA LYS A 236 21.63 3.31 -0.31
C LYS A 236 22.34 2.82 0.94
N ASN A 237 22.59 1.52 1.05
CA ASN A 237 23.36 0.91 2.14
C ASN A 237 22.88 1.34 3.54
N SER A 238 21.56 1.32 3.77
CA SER A 238 20.92 1.80 5.01
C SER A 238 21.08 3.30 5.30
N ASN A 239 21.51 4.09 4.32
CA ASN A 239 21.50 5.55 4.38
C ASN A 239 20.41 6.10 3.46
N LEU A 240 19.80 7.20 3.90
CA LEU A 240 18.84 7.99 3.17
C LEU A 240 19.47 9.33 2.80
N HIS A 241 19.62 9.57 1.51
CA HIS A 241 20.00 10.86 0.97
C HIS A 241 18.76 11.63 0.55
N LEU A 242 18.67 12.89 0.96
CA LEU A 242 17.64 13.84 0.53
C LEU A 242 18.30 14.94 -0.28
N SER A 243 17.74 15.26 -1.45
CA SER A 243 18.16 16.45 -2.20
C SER A 243 17.74 17.73 -1.49
N LYS A 244 18.52 18.80 -1.64
CA LYS A 244 18.22 20.13 -1.10
C LYS A 244 16.89 20.68 -1.63
N LEU A 245 16.13 21.32 -0.75
CA LEU A 245 15.00 22.19 -1.08
C LEU A 245 15.13 23.51 -0.33
N THR A 246 15.42 24.59 -1.06
CA THR A 246 15.60 25.93 -0.51
C THR A 246 14.42 26.34 0.37
N GLY A 247 14.71 26.76 1.60
CA GLY A 247 13.70 27.17 2.58
C GLY A 247 13.02 26.03 3.37
N VAL A 248 13.37 24.77 3.09
CA VAL A 248 12.84 23.58 3.80
C VAL A 248 13.97 22.80 4.46
N CYS A 249 14.92 22.33 3.66
CA CYS A 249 16.06 21.55 4.13
C CYS A 249 17.24 21.66 3.14
N ASP A 250 18.47 21.61 3.67
CA ASP A 250 19.65 21.39 2.83
C ASP A 250 19.71 19.93 2.34
N SER A 251 20.71 19.59 1.52
CA SER A 251 20.98 18.19 1.20
C SER A 251 21.39 17.46 2.48
N LEU A 252 20.79 16.30 2.73
CA LEU A 252 20.96 15.55 3.97
C LEU A 252 21.33 14.11 3.65
N ASN A 253 22.28 13.56 4.41
CA ASN A 253 22.59 12.13 4.42
C ASN A 253 22.31 11.59 5.83
N LEU A 254 21.39 10.65 5.94
CA LEU A 254 20.86 10.15 7.21
C LEU A 254 21.05 8.64 7.30
N LYS A 255 21.52 8.14 8.44
CA LYS A 255 21.53 6.70 8.69
C LYS A 255 20.13 6.26 9.13
N ILE A 256 19.51 5.33 8.41
CA ILE A 256 18.20 4.78 8.77
C ILE A 256 18.30 4.14 10.16
N ALA A 257 17.55 4.69 11.11
CA ALA A 257 17.62 4.28 12.52
C ALA A 257 16.80 3.01 12.76
N LYS A 258 15.59 2.97 12.20
CA LYS A 258 14.70 1.80 12.27
C LYS A 258 14.02 1.58 10.94
N ASN A 259 13.89 0.32 10.54
CA ASN A 259 13.20 -0.13 9.34
C ASN A 259 12.27 -1.28 9.74
N TYR A 260 10.98 -1.13 9.48
CA TYR A 260 9.94 -2.05 9.88
C TYR A 260 9.25 -2.60 8.62
N PRO A 261 9.35 -3.91 8.36
CA PRO A 261 8.65 -4.53 7.24
C PRO A 261 7.16 -4.67 7.57
N PHE A 262 6.34 -4.77 6.53
CA PHE A 262 4.95 -5.18 6.69
C PHE A 262 4.82 -6.70 6.57
N ALA A 263 3.78 -7.24 7.21
CA ALA A 263 3.27 -8.58 7.02
C ALA A 263 1.89 -8.52 6.35
N CYS A 264 1.60 -9.55 5.57
CA CYS A 264 0.39 -9.64 4.77
C CYS A 264 -0.37 -10.90 5.16
N LYS A 265 -1.68 -10.77 5.30
CA LYS A 265 -2.55 -11.87 5.71
C LYS A 265 -3.87 -11.79 4.95
N THR A 266 -4.35 -12.95 4.52
CA THR A 266 -5.71 -13.07 4.00
C THR A 266 -6.56 -13.78 5.03
N ASN A 267 -7.72 -13.21 5.34
CA ASN A 267 -8.74 -13.84 6.15
C ASN A 267 -10.00 -14.04 5.30
N THR A 268 -10.54 -15.25 5.29
CA THR A 268 -11.74 -15.60 4.53
C THR A 268 -12.78 -16.18 5.48
N LEU A 269 -14.01 -15.67 5.43
CA LEU A 269 -15.10 -16.11 6.28
C LEU A 269 -16.42 -16.03 5.50
N ASN A 270 -17.08 -17.17 5.29
CA ASN A 270 -18.34 -17.25 4.52
C ASN A 270 -18.20 -16.56 3.15
N SER A 271 -18.98 -15.49 2.92
CA SER A 271 -18.96 -14.68 1.71
C SER A 271 -18.01 -13.49 1.77
N SER A 272 -17.17 -13.33 2.80
CA SER A 272 -16.22 -12.22 2.89
C SER A 272 -14.76 -12.68 2.79
N LEU A 273 -13.96 -11.86 2.10
CA LEU A 273 -12.51 -11.98 2.00
C LEU A 273 -11.88 -10.63 2.35
N LEU A 274 -11.00 -10.64 3.35
CA LEU A 274 -10.23 -9.48 3.78
C LEU A 274 -8.74 -9.77 3.60
N SER A 275 -8.10 -9.04 2.69
CA SER A 275 -6.65 -9.01 2.56
C SER A 275 -6.10 -7.85 3.37
N ALA A 276 -5.19 -8.10 4.29
CA ALA A 276 -4.68 -7.12 5.24
C ALA A 276 -3.16 -6.97 5.12
N GLN A 277 -2.71 -5.71 5.15
CA GLN A 277 -1.31 -5.31 5.27
C GLN A 277 -1.14 -4.58 6.61
N TYR A 278 -0.23 -5.07 7.44
CA TYR A 278 0.04 -4.48 8.75
C TYR A 278 1.53 -4.51 9.06
N LEU A 279 2.00 -3.63 9.96
CA LEU A 279 3.41 -3.63 10.32
C LEU A 279 3.79 -4.90 11.08
N ASN A 280 4.89 -5.53 10.71
CA ASN A 280 5.42 -6.68 11.43
C ASN A 280 6.39 -6.20 12.51
N LEU A 281 5.91 -6.14 13.74
CA LEU A 281 6.71 -5.77 14.90
C LEU A 281 7.08 -7.01 15.71
N ASP A 282 8.25 -6.98 16.36
CA ASP A 282 8.66 -7.98 17.36
C ASP A 282 7.94 -7.75 18.71
N ASP A 283 6.61 -7.72 18.66
CA ASP A 283 5.73 -7.56 19.83
C ASP A 283 4.52 -8.49 19.68
N LYS A 284 4.51 -9.56 20.47
CA LYS A 284 3.47 -10.60 20.39
C LYS A 284 2.07 -10.08 20.73
N ALA A 285 1.98 -9.11 21.64
CA ALA A 285 0.69 -8.57 22.06
C ALA A 285 0.09 -7.70 20.96
N TYR A 286 0.91 -6.86 20.31
CA TYR A 286 0.52 -6.08 19.14
C TYR A 286 0.10 -6.99 17.98
N ILE A 287 0.90 -8.02 17.68
CA ILE A 287 0.58 -8.98 16.61
C ILE A 287 -0.75 -9.69 16.90
N LYS A 288 -1.01 -10.05 18.17
CA LYS A 288 -2.31 -10.60 18.56
C LYS A 288 -3.44 -9.59 18.36
N TRP A 289 -3.27 -8.36 18.86
CA TRP A 289 -4.26 -7.29 18.74
C TRP A 289 -4.66 -7.01 17.29
N ILE A 290 -3.71 -6.84 16.37
CA ILE A 290 -4.03 -6.56 14.96
C ILE A 290 -4.69 -7.77 14.28
N ASN A 291 -4.29 -8.98 14.64
CA ASN A 291 -4.94 -10.19 14.14
C ASN A 291 -6.39 -10.31 14.63
N ASP A 292 -6.63 -10.04 15.91
CA ASP A 292 -7.97 -10.03 16.50
C ASP A 292 -8.85 -8.96 15.82
N TYR A 293 -8.29 -7.77 15.57
CA TYR A 293 -8.96 -6.70 14.81
C TYR A 293 -9.34 -7.15 13.39
N ILE A 294 -8.41 -7.74 12.64
CA ILE A 294 -8.66 -8.26 11.27
C ILE A 294 -9.76 -9.33 11.28
N ILE A 295 -9.76 -10.23 12.27
CA ILE A 295 -10.77 -11.29 12.40
C ILE A 295 -12.14 -10.68 12.70
N GLN A 296 -12.23 -9.81 13.71
CA GLN A 296 -13.48 -9.16 14.10
C GLN A 296 -14.06 -8.30 12.98
N TYR A 297 -13.21 -7.59 12.23
CA TYR A 297 -13.67 -6.79 11.10
C TYR A 297 -14.23 -7.68 9.97
N ASN A 298 -13.55 -8.78 9.65
CA ASN A 298 -14.03 -9.70 8.62
C ASN A 298 -15.35 -10.38 9.05
N GLN A 299 -15.54 -10.66 10.34
CA GLN A 299 -16.83 -11.12 10.89
C GLN A 299 -17.93 -10.09 10.70
N LYS A 300 -17.65 -8.81 10.98
CA LYS A 300 -18.60 -7.72 10.73
C LYS A 300 -19.00 -7.63 9.25
N LEU A 301 -18.04 -7.71 8.33
CA LEU A 301 -18.32 -7.73 6.89
C LEU A 301 -19.21 -8.92 6.50
N ALA A 302 -18.91 -10.12 7.00
CA ALA A 302 -19.71 -11.32 6.73
C ALA A 302 -21.16 -11.18 7.24
N LEU A 303 -21.38 -10.51 8.39
CA LEU A 303 -22.71 -10.27 8.94
C LEU A 303 -23.49 -9.23 8.14
N GLU A 304 -22.85 -8.14 7.71
CA GLU A 304 -23.49 -7.09 6.89
C GLU A 304 -24.00 -7.63 5.54
N GLN A 305 -23.40 -8.69 5.00
CA GLN A 305 -23.85 -9.35 3.76
C GLN A 305 -25.06 -10.28 3.89
N THR A 306 -25.49 -10.62 5.10
CA THR A 306 -26.64 -11.52 5.30
C THR A 306 -27.98 -10.88 4.88
N GLY A 307 -27.98 -9.59 4.53
CA GLY A 307 -29.12 -8.86 3.93
C GLY A 307 -29.13 -8.89 2.39
N MET A 308 -30.10 -9.64 1.84
CA MET A 308 -30.68 -9.58 0.48
C MET A 308 -29.85 -9.79 -0.82
N ASP A 309 -28.52 -9.90 -0.84
CA ASP A 309 -27.78 -10.23 -2.09
C ASP A 309 -26.54 -11.12 -1.87
N SER A 310 -26.75 -12.33 -1.36
CA SER A 310 -25.69 -13.24 -0.86
C SER A 310 -24.92 -14.04 -1.93
N MET A 311 -25.09 -13.77 -3.24
CA MET A 311 -24.43 -14.58 -4.27
C MET A 311 -22.97 -14.15 -4.59
N HIS A 312 -22.49 -13.01 -4.08
CA HIS A 312 -21.15 -12.51 -4.40
C HIS A 312 -20.26 -12.33 -3.18
N MET A 313 -19.03 -12.83 -3.29
CA MET A 313 -18.02 -12.70 -2.26
C MET A 313 -17.57 -11.23 -2.13
N GLN A 314 -17.81 -10.58 -0.99
CA GLN A 314 -17.30 -9.24 -0.70
C GLN A 314 -15.80 -9.32 -0.42
N LYS A 315 -15.05 -8.59 -1.24
CA LYS A 315 -13.61 -8.42 -1.11
C LYS A 315 -13.32 -7.06 -0.50
N SER A 316 -12.48 -7.07 0.52
CA SER A 316 -12.01 -5.84 1.17
C SER A 316 -10.50 -5.90 1.34
N PHE A 317 -9.88 -4.74 1.35
CA PHE A 317 -8.45 -4.57 1.51
C PHE A 317 -8.18 -3.64 2.68
N LEU A 318 -7.40 -4.10 3.66
CA LEU A 318 -6.95 -3.33 4.81
C LEU A 318 -5.49 -2.96 4.62
N THR A 319 -5.17 -1.68 4.81
CA THR A 319 -3.80 -1.18 4.92
C THR A 319 -3.65 -0.27 6.14
N MET A 320 -2.41 -0.04 6.56
CA MET A 320 -2.06 0.85 7.65
C MET A 320 -1.24 2.03 7.14
N ASP A 321 -1.71 3.24 7.43
CA ASP A 321 -0.97 4.48 7.23
C ASP A 321 -0.34 4.87 8.57
N VAL A 322 0.95 4.57 8.73
CA VAL A 322 1.63 4.67 10.01
C VAL A 322 2.04 6.12 10.26
N ALA A 323 1.45 6.73 11.28
CA ALA A 323 1.86 8.05 11.72
C ALA A 323 3.22 7.94 12.41
N TRP A 324 3.31 7.25 13.54
CA TRP A 324 4.51 7.26 14.36
C TRP A 324 4.72 5.98 15.16
N ILE A 325 5.94 5.44 15.11
CA ILE A 325 6.41 4.37 15.99
C ILE A 325 7.44 4.95 16.97
N SER A 326 7.20 4.75 18.26
CA SER A 326 8.15 5.01 19.33
C SER A 326 8.53 3.70 20.03
N ASP A 327 9.28 3.76 21.12
CA ASP A 327 9.51 2.59 21.97
C ASP A 327 8.30 2.25 22.86
N TYR A 328 7.26 3.09 22.85
CA TYR A 328 6.13 3.01 23.78
C TYR A 328 4.78 2.79 23.08
N TRP A 329 4.66 3.17 21.81
CA TRP A 329 3.45 3.00 21.03
C TRP A 329 3.72 2.98 19.53
N ILE A 330 2.70 2.52 18.80
CA ILE A 330 2.50 2.76 17.38
C ILE A 330 1.18 3.50 17.19
N SER A 331 1.20 4.53 16.36
CA SER A 331 0.03 5.32 16.00
C SER A 331 -0.09 5.46 14.49
N GLY A 332 -1.32 5.54 13.99
CA GLY A 332 -1.61 5.72 12.58
C GLY A 332 -3.09 5.56 12.27
N ASP A 333 -3.38 5.36 11.00
CA ASP A 333 -4.73 5.09 10.50
C ASP A 333 -4.79 3.71 9.87
N ILE A 334 -5.89 2.99 10.09
CA ILE A 334 -6.29 1.80 9.34
C ILE A 334 -7.24 2.27 8.25
N LEU A 335 -6.92 1.91 7.00
CA LEU A 335 -7.74 2.17 5.82
C LEU A 335 -8.30 0.86 5.31
N ILE A 336 -9.61 0.81 5.09
CA ILE A 336 -10.29 -0.38 4.59
C ILE A 336 -11.07 -0.01 3.35
N THR A 337 -10.64 -0.52 2.20
CA THR A 337 -11.30 -0.33 0.91
C THR A 337 -12.15 -1.55 0.59
N GLU A 338 -13.45 -1.34 0.43
CA GLU A 338 -14.43 -2.38 0.12
C GLU A 338 -14.63 -2.54 -1.41
N SER A 339 -15.30 -3.61 -1.83
CA SER A 339 -15.55 -3.93 -3.25
C SER A 339 -16.30 -2.85 -4.04
N ASN A 340 -17.01 -1.95 -3.36
CA ASN A 340 -17.71 -0.81 -3.94
C ASN A 340 -16.81 0.45 -4.03
N ASN A 341 -15.50 0.30 -3.83
CA ASN A 341 -14.50 1.37 -3.77
C ASN A 341 -14.73 2.40 -2.66
N LYS A 342 -15.57 2.10 -1.65
CA LYS A 342 -15.67 2.93 -0.45
C LYS A 342 -14.49 2.61 0.46
N THR A 343 -13.78 3.66 0.87
CA THR A 343 -12.70 3.57 1.85
C THR A 343 -13.21 4.05 3.21
N LYS A 344 -13.18 3.18 4.20
CA LYS A 344 -13.40 3.51 5.61
C LYS A 344 -12.05 3.78 6.27
N LYS A 345 -12.01 4.81 7.10
CA LYS A 345 -10.83 5.21 7.88
C LYS A 345 -11.09 5.00 9.37
N SER A 346 -10.09 4.55 10.12
CA SER A 346 -10.14 4.48 11.58
C SER A 346 -8.75 4.67 12.16
N SER A 347 -8.59 5.59 13.11
CA SER A 347 -7.29 5.79 13.76
C SER A 347 -7.00 4.71 14.81
N PHE A 348 -5.71 4.42 15.03
CA PHE A 348 -5.24 3.53 16.07
C PHE A 348 -4.03 4.15 16.80
N ASN A 349 -3.93 3.89 18.10
CA ASN A 349 -2.92 4.46 18.99
C ASN A 349 -2.51 3.37 20.01
N TYR A 350 -1.85 2.32 19.54
CA TYR A 350 -1.58 1.12 20.34
C TYR A 350 -0.39 1.32 21.29
N SER A 351 -0.61 1.11 22.59
CA SER A 351 0.44 1.14 23.61
C SER A 351 1.08 -0.23 23.81
N PHE A 352 2.40 -0.33 23.63
CA PHE A 352 3.17 -1.55 23.94
C PHE A 352 3.21 -1.86 25.44
N ARG A 353 2.94 -0.85 26.29
CA ARG A 353 2.94 -1.04 27.75
C ARG A 353 1.61 -1.58 28.27
N GLN A 354 0.50 -1.07 27.75
CA GLN A 354 -0.84 -1.47 28.17
C GLN A 354 -1.39 -2.63 27.33
N ASN A 355 -0.76 -2.92 26.19
CA ASN A 355 -1.18 -3.94 25.24
C ASN A 355 -2.59 -3.70 24.66
N GLU A 356 -2.94 -2.43 24.46
CA GLU A 356 -4.24 -2.01 23.98
C GLU A 356 -4.15 -0.69 23.20
N ASN A 357 -5.20 -0.40 22.44
CA ASN A 357 -5.38 0.91 21.81
C ASN A 357 -5.77 1.94 22.87
N LEU A 358 -5.07 3.07 22.88
CA LEU A 358 -5.37 4.20 23.73
C LEU A 358 -6.63 4.92 23.25
N ASP A 359 -7.50 5.26 24.20
CA ASP A 359 -8.47 6.33 24.01
C ASP A 359 -7.76 7.69 24.17
N ILE A 360 -8.30 8.74 23.55
CA ILE A 360 -7.78 10.09 23.75
C ILE A 360 -7.85 10.49 25.22
N ALA A 361 -8.84 9.99 25.96
CA ALA A 361 -9.00 10.20 27.40
C ALA A 361 -7.87 9.62 28.26
N ASP A 362 -7.15 8.63 27.75
CA ASP A 362 -6.01 8.05 28.48
C ASP A 362 -4.81 8.99 28.55
N LEU A 363 -4.78 10.01 27.70
CA LEU A 363 -3.71 11.01 27.65
C LEU A 363 -3.85 12.10 28.72
N PHE A 364 -5.06 12.35 29.23
CA PHE A 364 -5.39 13.50 30.08
C PHE A 364 -5.80 13.10 31.49
N GLU A 365 -5.53 13.97 32.47
CA GLU A 365 -5.96 13.75 33.86
C GLU A 365 -7.48 13.49 33.92
N LYS A 366 -7.94 12.63 34.83
CA LYS A 366 -9.33 12.11 34.83
C LYS A 366 -10.41 13.21 34.92
N GLU A 367 -10.07 14.35 35.48
CA GLU A 367 -10.97 15.49 35.71
C GLU A 367 -11.08 16.41 34.48
N VAL A 368 -10.28 16.17 33.45
CA VAL A 368 -10.25 17.00 32.24
C VAL A 368 -11.42 16.64 31.34
N ASP A 369 -12.29 17.61 31.08
CA ASP A 369 -13.24 17.53 29.98
C ASP A 369 -12.49 17.76 28.65
N ILE A 370 -12.22 16.65 27.97
CA ILE A 370 -11.44 16.63 26.71
C ILE A 370 -12.14 17.43 25.63
N LYS A 371 -13.49 17.40 25.61
CA LYS A 371 -14.26 18.11 24.60
C LYS A 371 -14.11 19.63 24.79
N LEU A 372 -14.25 20.09 26.03
CA LEU A 372 -14.03 21.50 26.36
C LEU A 372 -12.57 21.95 26.14
N LEU A 373 -11.60 21.04 26.26
CA LEU A 373 -10.19 21.32 26.00
C LEU A 373 -9.83 21.35 24.50
N ILE A 374 -10.30 20.37 23.73
CA ILE A 374 -9.85 20.10 22.36
C ILE A 374 -10.71 20.80 21.31
N ASP A 375 -12.04 20.86 21.47
CA ASP A 375 -12.93 21.45 20.46
C ASP A 375 -12.59 22.91 20.13
N PRO A 376 -12.28 23.79 21.10
CA PRO A 376 -11.88 25.16 20.80
C PRO A 376 -10.57 25.23 19.99
N LEU A 377 -9.62 24.36 20.30
CA LEU A 377 -8.34 24.28 19.58
C LEU A 377 -8.53 23.78 18.15
N ILE A 378 -9.37 22.75 17.95
CA ILE A 378 -9.74 22.28 16.62
C ILE A 378 -10.45 23.40 15.84
N HIS A 379 -11.39 24.10 16.45
CA HIS A 379 -12.13 25.19 15.79
C HIS A 379 -11.22 26.34 15.33
N ASP A 380 -10.27 26.75 16.18
CA ASP A 380 -9.25 27.75 15.84
C ASP A 380 -8.38 27.29 14.66
N GLN A 381 -7.90 26.05 14.68
CA GLN A 381 -7.10 25.49 13.58
C GLN A 381 -7.90 25.37 12.28
N LYS A 382 -9.16 24.94 12.33
CA LYS A 382 -10.08 24.90 11.18
C LYS A 382 -10.27 26.28 10.58
N THR A 383 -10.47 27.30 11.42
CA THR A 383 -10.66 28.69 10.97
C THR A 383 -9.41 29.21 10.26
N LYS A 384 -8.21 28.95 10.81
CA LYS A 384 -6.93 29.29 10.19
C LYS A 384 -6.73 28.59 8.85
N LEU A 385 -7.01 27.29 8.80
CA LEU A 385 -6.87 26.49 7.59
C LEU A 385 -7.85 26.95 6.50
N ALA A 386 -9.08 27.30 6.87
CA ALA A 386 -10.11 27.75 5.94
C ALA A 386 -9.94 29.20 5.45
N ALA A 387 -9.12 30.02 6.11
CA ALA A 387 -9.03 31.46 5.85
C ALA A 387 -8.55 31.81 4.43
N SER A 388 -7.69 30.99 3.83
CA SER A 388 -7.13 31.19 2.48
C SER A 388 -7.76 30.27 1.42
N GLY A 389 -8.79 29.50 1.79
CA GLY A 389 -9.40 28.50 0.92
C GLY A 389 -10.51 29.01 0.02
N THR A 390 -10.82 28.26 -1.04
CA THR A 390 -12.02 28.49 -1.85
C THR A 390 -13.29 28.26 -1.02
N LYS A 391 -14.44 28.76 -1.49
CA LYS A 391 -15.74 28.54 -0.82
C LYS A 391 -16.02 27.05 -0.55
N GLY A 392 -15.71 26.18 -1.53
CA GLY A 392 -15.86 24.73 -1.39
C GLY A 392 -14.93 24.14 -0.33
N TYR A 393 -13.65 24.53 -0.37
CA TYR A 393 -12.66 24.08 0.63
C TYR A 393 -13.06 24.51 2.04
N LYS A 394 -13.45 25.78 2.21
CA LYS A 394 -13.93 26.30 3.49
C LYS A 394 -15.15 25.53 4.00
N HIS A 395 -16.12 25.23 3.14
CA HIS A 395 -17.27 24.43 3.53
C HIS A 395 -16.87 23.03 3.99
N PHE A 396 -15.98 22.36 3.25
CA PHE A 396 -15.44 21.05 3.62
C PHE A 396 -14.71 21.09 4.97
N ILE A 397 -13.73 21.98 5.14
CA ILE A 397 -12.99 22.12 6.39
C ILE A 397 -13.94 22.40 7.54
N MET A 398 -14.84 23.37 7.42
CA MET A 398 -15.66 23.80 8.55
C MET A 398 -16.71 22.76 8.96
N ASN A 399 -17.16 21.91 8.05
CA ASN A 399 -18.19 20.89 8.33
C ASN A 399 -17.63 19.53 8.75
N ASP A 400 -16.35 19.24 8.46
CA ASP A 400 -15.73 17.99 8.93
C ASP A 400 -15.45 18.06 10.44
N GLU A 401 -15.71 16.97 11.17
CA GLU A 401 -15.53 16.90 12.62
C GLU A 401 -14.06 16.74 13.03
N PHE A 402 -13.17 16.34 12.10
CA PHE A 402 -11.79 15.97 12.39
C PHE A 402 -11.67 14.90 13.48
N LYS A 403 -12.58 13.91 13.46
CA LYS A 403 -12.74 12.90 14.52
C LYS A 403 -11.58 11.88 14.60
N HIS A 404 -10.81 11.72 13.54
CA HIS A 404 -9.70 10.76 13.46
C HIS A 404 -8.44 11.38 14.07
N TRP A 405 -7.83 10.74 15.07
CA TRP A 405 -6.69 11.30 15.79
C TRP A 405 -5.52 10.31 15.92
N THR A 406 -4.31 10.84 15.74
CA THR A 406 -3.06 10.08 15.84
C THR A 406 -2.03 10.83 16.68
N LEU A 407 -1.16 10.10 17.36
CA LEU A 407 -0.03 10.65 18.08
C LEU A 407 1.11 10.93 17.11
N TRP A 408 1.57 12.17 17.08
CA TRP A 408 2.76 12.59 16.36
C TRP A 408 3.84 13.01 17.36
N PRO A 409 5.12 13.07 16.96
CA PRO A 409 6.19 13.47 17.86
C PRO A 409 6.01 14.89 18.44
N GLN A 410 5.35 15.80 17.70
CA GLN A 410 5.17 17.21 18.08
C GLN A 410 3.82 17.50 18.77
N GLY A 411 2.83 16.61 18.65
CA GLY A 411 1.48 16.86 19.12
C GLY A 411 0.49 15.75 18.79
N ILE A 412 -0.79 16.02 19.04
CA ILE A 412 -1.90 15.16 18.60
C ILE A 412 -2.38 15.69 17.26
N CYS A 413 -2.37 14.84 16.23
CA CYS A 413 -2.85 15.19 14.90
C CYS A 413 -4.27 14.68 14.70
N PHE A 414 -5.19 15.61 14.47
CA PHE A 414 -6.56 15.32 14.06
C PHE A 414 -6.66 15.41 12.54
N SER A 415 -7.46 14.55 11.94
CA SER A 415 -7.57 14.47 10.49
C SER A 415 -9.00 14.37 10.01
N SER A 416 -9.25 14.97 8.86
CA SER A 416 -10.57 14.93 8.21
C SER A 416 -10.88 13.54 7.66
N GLU A 417 -12.12 13.34 7.23
CA GLU A 417 -12.41 12.28 6.28
C GLU A 417 -11.69 12.53 4.94
N ALA A 418 -11.53 11.47 4.16
CA ALA A 418 -10.93 11.56 2.83
C ALA A 418 -11.89 12.28 1.87
N ASN A 419 -11.44 13.38 1.29
CA ASN A 419 -12.17 14.10 0.24
C ASN A 419 -11.55 13.86 -1.13
N THR A 420 -12.37 13.67 -2.17
CA THR A 420 -11.89 13.36 -3.53
C THR A 420 -11.12 14.50 -4.19
N ILE A 421 -11.41 15.76 -3.83
CA ILE A 421 -10.79 16.95 -4.41
C ILE A 421 -9.58 17.37 -3.58
N TRP A 422 -9.75 17.48 -2.26
CA TRP A 422 -8.74 18.06 -1.38
C TRP A 422 -7.90 17.03 -0.63
N GLY A 423 -8.30 15.75 -0.66
CA GLY A 423 -7.68 14.70 0.14
C GLY A 423 -7.90 14.91 1.64
N THR A 424 -7.17 14.15 2.44
CA THR A 424 -7.18 14.24 3.91
C THR A 424 -6.43 15.49 4.39
N GLN A 425 -7.05 16.21 5.31
CA GLN A 425 -6.51 17.41 5.95
C GLN A 425 -6.06 17.08 7.37
N HIS A 426 -5.08 17.82 7.88
CA HIS A 426 -4.47 17.55 9.18
C HIS A 426 -4.44 18.82 10.04
N LEU A 427 -4.87 18.70 11.29
CA LEU A 427 -4.77 19.72 12.33
C LEU A 427 -3.88 19.18 13.44
N LEU A 428 -2.70 19.79 13.61
CA LEU A 428 -1.77 19.41 14.66
C LEU A 428 -2.01 20.29 15.89
N ILE A 429 -2.36 19.68 17.02
CA ILE A 429 -2.39 20.34 18.32
C ILE A 429 -1.08 20.03 19.05
N PRO A 430 -0.16 21.01 19.17
CA PRO A 430 1.13 20.78 19.81
C PRO A 430 1.00 20.43 21.29
N TYR A 431 1.81 19.50 21.78
CA TYR A 431 1.76 19.09 23.19
C TYR A 431 2.02 20.24 24.18
N LYS A 432 2.76 21.28 23.76
CA LYS A 432 2.99 22.50 24.55
C LYS A 432 1.69 23.22 24.95
N LEU A 433 0.63 23.12 24.13
CA LEU A 433 -0.68 23.71 24.45
C LEU A 433 -1.47 22.85 25.45
N LEU A 434 -1.11 21.58 25.60
CA LEU A 434 -1.81 20.59 26.41
C LEU A 434 -1.09 20.27 27.73
N LYS A 435 0.14 20.75 27.91
CA LYS A 435 1.13 20.23 28.89
C LYS A 435 0.61 20.12 30.33
N ASN A 436 -0.20 21.07 30.80
CA ASN A 436 -0.70 21.06 32.18
C ASN A 436 -1.87 20.08 32.40
N GLN A 437 -2.50 19.62 31.32
CA GLN A 437 -3.67 18.74 31.34
C GLN A 437 -3.31 17.27 31.01
N ILE A 438 -2.14 17.04 30.40
CA ILE A 438 -1.62 15.70 30.10
C ILE A 438 -1.24 14.99 31.40
N ARG A 439 -1.60 13.71 31.52
CA ARG A 439 -1.29 12.90 32.69
C ARG A 439 0.20 12.89 32.99
N LYS A 440 0.57 13.30 34.22
CA LYS A 440 1.99 13.30 34.64
C LYS A 440 2.62 11.92 34.66
N ASN A 441 1.82 10.86 34.79
CA ASN A 441 2.26 9.46 34.75
C ASN A 441 1.66 8.69 33.56
N GLY A 442 1.12 9.40 32.56
CA GLY A 442 0.46 8.81 31.41
C GLY A 442 1.43 8.37 30.30
N PRO A 443 0.87 7.88 29.18
CA PRO A 443 1.64 7.39 28.05
C PRO A 443 2.65 8.42 27.53
N LEU A 444 2.28 9.70 27.47
CA LEU A 444 3.11 10.76 26.87
C LEU A 444 4.28 11.26 27.76
N LYS A 445 4.37 10.87 29.04
CA LYS A 445 5.37 11.42 29.98
C LYS A 445 6.81 11.29 29.49
N ARG A 446 7.15 10.18 28.83
CA ARG A 446 8.54 9.89 28.42
C ARG A 446 8.91 10.52 27.07
N VAL A 447 7.95 11.19 26.43
CA VAL A 447 8.09 11.82 25.12
C VAL A 447 8.12 13.34 25.23
N LEU A 448 7.44 13.91 26.24
CA LEU A 448 7.42 15.33 26.59
C LEU A 448 8.46 15.67 27.65
#